data_AF-B5GJJ4-F1
#
_entry.id   AF-B5GJJ4-F1
#
_cell.length_a   1.000
_cell.length_b   1.000
_cell.length_c   1.000
_cell.angle_alpha   90.00
_cell.angle_beta   90.00
_cell.angle_gamma   90.00
#
_symmetry.space_group_name_H-M   'P 1'
#
loop_
_entity.id
_entity.type
_entity.pdbx_description
1 polymer ?
#
loop_
_entity_poly.entity_id
_entity_poly.type
_entity_poly.pdbx_seq_one_letter_code
_entity_poly.pdbx_strand_id
1 'polypeptide(L)'
;MNADTDHALLEWRANTSTNAATFPVHLCATTSPGTWTATLATPDEDTTEVLTFLLDTDPWLILIRPGTPPTEVRVTSFDGTTSLHLTTQKPGGPGELGGSAGAGEPGGSGQTEG
;
A
#
# COMPACT_ATOMS: atom_id res chain seq x y z
N MET A 1 -22.94 -14.97 -7.60
CA MET A 1 -22.06 -14.17 -6.73
C MET A 1 -20.68 -14.25 -7.35
N ASN A 2 -20.29 -13.25 -8.14
CA ASN A 2 -18.89 -13.15 -8.56
C ASN A 2 -18.17 -12.58 -7.35
N ALA A 3 -17.22 -13.33 -6.78
CA ALA A 3 -16.30 -12.76 -5.83
C ALA A 3 -15.63 -11.58 -6.55
N ASP A 4 -15.82 -10.38 -6.01
CA ASP A 4 -15.31 -9.13 -6.58
C ASP A 4 -13.78 -9.16 -6.43
N THR A 5 -13.13 -9.82 -7.38
CA THR A 5 -11.68 -9.92 -7.45
C THR A 5 -11.19 -8.74 -8.26
N ASP A 6 -10.52 -7.81 -7.60
CA ASP A 6 -9.93 -6.63 -8.25
C ASP A 6 -8.56 -7.02 -8.82
N HIS A 7 -8.40 -6.85 -10.14
CA HIS A 7 -7.12 -7.08 -10.81
C HIS A 7 -6.18 -5.92 -10.51
N ALA A 8 -5.02 -6.21 -9.93
CA ALA A 8 -4.04 -5.21 -9.53
C ALA A 8 -2.61 -5.66 -9.87
N LEU A 9 -1.67 -4.74 -9.76
CA LEU A 9 -0.23 -5.02 -9.89
C LEU A 9 0.49 -4.61 -8.61
N LEU A 10 1.42 -5.43 -8.16
CA LEU A 10 2.41 -5.07 -7.16
C LEU A 10 3.73 -4.76 -7.86
N GLU A 11 4.19 -3.53 -7.72
CA GLU A 11 5.45 -3.06 -8.28
C GLU A 11 6.51 -2.96 -7.19
N TRP A 12 7.63 -3.65 -7.38
CA TRP A 12 8.85 -3.38 -6.62
C TRP A 12 9.70 -2.36 -7.36
N ARG A 13 10.14 -1.33 -6.64
CA ARG A 13 10.88 -0.21 -7.21
C ARG A 13 12.23 -0.09 -6.55
N ALA A 14 13.30 -0.14 -7.35
CA ALA A 14 14.66 0.07 -6.86
C ALA A 14 14.90 1.52 -6.40
N ASN A 15 14.09 2.46 -6.91
CA ASN A 15 14.02 3.86 -6.49
C ASN A 15 12.68 4.47 -6.96
N THR A 16 12.38 5.71 -6.60
CA THR A 16 11.10 6.37 -6.92
C THR A 16 10.74 6.37 -8.41
N SER A 17 11.74 6.31 -9.30
CA SER A 17 11.58 6.42 -10.76
C SER A 17 11.80 5.11 -11.52
N THR A 18 12.35 4.06 -10.89
CA THR A 18 12.70 2.80 -11.57
C THR A 18 11.91 1.63 -10.98
N ASN A 19 10.95 1.14 -11.76
CA ASN A 19 10.35 -0.17 -11.54
C ASN A 19 11.37 -1.26 -11.91
N ALA A 20 11.54 -2.22 -11.02
CA ALA A 20 12.49 -3.32 -11.19
C ALA A 20 11.80 -4.69 -11.27
N ALA A 21 10.60 -4.83 -10.68
CA ALA A 21 9.77 -6.02 -10.86
C ALA A 21 8.29 -5.66 -10.74
N THR A 22 7.44 -6.45 -11.41
CA THR A 22 5.98 -6.28 -11.40
C THR A 22 5.32 -7.65 -11.27
N PHE A 23 4.42 -7.77 -10.29
CA PHE A 23 3.72 -8.99 -9.95
C PHE A 23 2.21 -8.77 -10.12
N PRO A 24 1.58 -9.39 -11.13
CA PRO A 24 0.13 -9.38 -11.26
C PRO A 24 -0.53 -10.08 -10.06
N VAL A 25 -1.51 -9.42 -9.44
CA VAL A 25 -2.25 -9.96 -8.30
C VAL A 25 -3.75 -9.78 -8.44
N HIS A 26 -4.47 -10.64 -7.76
CA HIS A 26 -5.90 -10.59 -7.53
C HIS A 26 -6.14 -10.17 -6.09
N LEU A 27 -6.72 -9.01 -5.87
CA LEU A 27 -7.11 -8.57 -4.53
C LEU A 27 -8.46 -9.20 -4.16
N CYS A 28 -8.51 -9.76 -2.97
CA CYS A 28 -9.73 -10.25 -2.36
C CYS A 28 -10.43 -9.14 -1.56
N ALA A 29 -11.74 -9.32 -1.34
CA ALA A 29 -12.56 -8.40 -0.57
C ALA A 29 -11.93 -8.09 0.79
N THR A 30 -11.83 -6.80 1.12
CA THR A 30 -11.19 -6.34 2.35
C THR A 30 -12.07 -6.57 3.56
N THR A 31 -11.49 -7.08 4.64
CA THR A 31 -12.16 -7.12 5.95
C THR A 31 -11.96 -5.83 6.73
N SER A 32 -11.01 -4.99 6.32
CA SER A 32 -10.67 -3.72 6.98
C SER A 32 -10.06 -2.74 5.98
N PRO A 33 -10.37 -1.43 6.07
CA PRO A 33 -9.72 -0.41 5.26
C PRO A 33 -8.19 -0.47 5.39
N GLY A 34 -7.47 -0.40 4.28
CA GLY A 34 -6.01 -0.42 4.29
C GLY A 34 -5.38 -1.79 4.52
N THR A 35 -6.15 -2.87 4.50
CA THR A 35 -5.65 -4.25 4.58
C THR A 35 -6.29 -5.11 3.50
N TRP A 36 -5.47 -5.89 2.78
CA TRP A 36 -5.93 -6.75 1.70
C TRP A 36 -5.30 -8.13 1.79
N THR A 37 -6.09 -9.15 1.47
CA THR A 37 -5.56 -10.43 1.02
C THR A 37 -5.40 -10.36 -0.50
N ALA A 38 -4.26 -10.80 -1.01
CA ALA A 38 -3.97 -10.83 -2.44
C ALA A 38 -3.48 -12.23 -2.84
N THR A 39 -3.73 -12.60 -4.09
CA THR A 39 -3.21 -13.85 -4.68
C THR A 39 -2.43 -13.50 -5.94
N LEU A 40 -1.23 -14.07 -6.14
CA LEU A 40 -0.51 -13.97 -7.42
C LEU A 40 -1.39 -14.51 -8.56
N ALA A 41 -1.55 -13.73 -9.62
CA ALA A 41 -2.39 -14.12 -10.75
C ALA A 41 -1.69 -15.12 -11.68
N THR A 42 -0.36 -15.04 -11.76
CA THR A 42 0.50 -15.95 -12.55
C THR A 42 1.67 -16.42 -11.69
N PRO A 43 1.44 -17.33 -10.72
CA PRO A 43 2.51 -17.88 -9.91
C PRO A 43 3.26 -18.96 -10.70
N ASP A 44 4.56 -18.78 -10.84
CA ASP A 44 5.52 -19.78 -11.26
C ASP A 44 6.71 -19.77 -10.29
N GLU A 45 7.54 -20.82 -10.35
CA GLU A 45 8.66 -21.01 -9.42
C GLU A 45 9.57 -19.77 -9.39
N ASP A 46 10.02 -19.30 -10.56
CA ASP A 46 10.87 -18.12 -10.69
C ASP A 46 10.20 -16.87 -10.07
N THR A 47 8.92 -16.63 -10.37
CA THR A 47 8.16 -15.50 -9.82
C THR A 47 8.11 -15.54 -8.29
N THR A 48 7.86 -16.71 -7.70
CA THR A 48 7.77 -16.86 -6.24
C THR A 48 9.13 -16.73 -5.56
N GLU A 49 10.21 -17.23 -6.18
CA GLU A 49 11.58 -17.08 -5.68
C GLU A 49 12.02 -15.62 -5.72
N VAL A 50 11.81 -14.93 -6.85
CA VAL A 50 12.13 -13.50 -7.00
C VAL A 50 11.36 -12.68 -5.96
N LEU A 51 10.05 -12.92 -5.80
CA LEU A 51 9.26 -12.20 -4.81
C LEU A 51 9.77 -12.45 -3.38
N THR A 52 10.09 -13.71 -3.03
CA THR A 52 10.65 -14.05 -1.72
C THR A 52 11.95 -13.30 -1.45
N PHE A 53 12.85 -13.29 -2.43
CA PHE A 53 14.13 -12.57 -2.33
C PHE A 53 13.93 -11.07 -2.15
N LEU A 54 13.02 -10.46 -2.90
CA LEU A 54 12.73 -9.03 -2.78
C LEU A 54 12.13 -8.68 -1.41
N LEU A 55 11.21 -9.51 -0.89
CA LEU A 55 10.58 -9.29 0.40
C LEU A 55 11.55 -9.42 1.59
N ASP A 56 12.59 -10.25 1.47
CA ASP A 56 13.67 -10.33 2.46
C ASP A 56 14.51 -9.04 2.48
N THR A 57 14.65 -8.39 1.32
CA THR A 57 15.39 -7.13 1.19
C THR A 57 14.58 -5.92 1.63
N ASP A 58 13.36 -5.76 1.10
CA ASP A 58 12.45 -4.68 1.44
C ASP A 58 10.99 -5.11 1.22
N PRO A 59 10.14 -5.10 2.26
CA PRO A 59 8.76 -5.59 2.16
C PRO A 59 7.79 -4.55 1.60
N TRP A 60 8.28 -3.41 1.09
CA TRP A 60 7.46 -2.31 0.59
C TRP A 60 7.34 -2.37 -0.93
N LEU A 61 6.10 -2.28 -1.41
CA LEU A 61 5.75 -2.31 -2.82
C LEU A 61 4.71 -1.23 -3.13
N ILE A 62 4.59 -0.88 -4.40
CA ILE A 62 3.53 0.00 -4.88
C ILE A 62 2.40 -0.86 -5.45
N LEU A 63 1.22 -0.75 -4.86
CA LEU A 63 -0.01 -1.34 -5.35
C LEU A 63 -0.65 -0.43 -6.39
N ILE A 64 -0.84 -0.96 -7.60
CA ILE A 64 -1.49 -0.29 -8.72
C ILE A 64 -2.84 -0.97 -8.97
N ARG A 65 -3.94 -0.23 -8.81
CA ARG A 65 -5.29 -0.70 -9.14
C ARG A 65 -5.93 0.19 -10.19
N PRO A 66 -6.71 -0.37 -11.13
CA PRO A 66 -7.44 0.41 -12.13
C PRO A 66 -8.30 1.50 -11.49
N GLY A 67 -8.21 2.73 -12.02
CA GLY A 67 -9.05 3.84 -11.57
C GLY A 67 -8.73 4.42 -10.19
N THR A 68 -7.63 4.00 -9.54
CA THR A 68 -7.18 4.57 -8.26
C THR A 68 -5.72 5.02 -8.31
N PRO A 69 -5.31 6.01 -7.48
CA PRO A 69 -3.90 6.37 -7.36
C PRO A 69 -3.03 5.21 -6.86
N PRO A 70 -1.76 5.12 -7.31
CA PRO A 70 -0.78 4.19 -6.74
C PRO A 70 -0.69 4.32 -5.22
N THR A 71 -0.68 3.18 -4.52
CA THR A 71 -0.67 3.12 -3.06
C THR A 71 0.54 2.35 -2.58
N GLU A 72 1.35 2.93 -1.70
CA GLU A 72 2.44 2.20 -1.05
C GLU A 72 1.86 1.22 -0.02
N VAL A 73 2.26 -0.05 -0.12
CA VAL A 73 1.81 -1.14 0.75
C VAL A 73 2.99 -1.95 1.24
N ARG A 74 2.85 -2.50 2.45
CA ARG A 74 3.77 -3.46 3.02
C ARG A 74 3.19 -4.86 2.89
N VAL A 75 3.98 -5.81 2.41
CA VAL A 75 3.68 -7.23 2.52
C VAL A 75 4.03 -7.68 3.94
N THR A 76 3.01 -8.15 4.65
CA THR A 76 3.13 -8.62 6.05
C THR A 76 3.26 -10.13 6.14
N SER A 77 2.81 -10.84 5.12
CA SER A 77 2.92 -12.29 5.02
C SER A 77 2.88 -12.70 3.56
N PHE A 78 3.70 -13.70 3.22
CA PHE A 78 3.69 -14.42 1.96
C PHE A 78 3.82 -15.91 2.29
N ASP A 79 2.99 -16.75 1.70
CA ASP A 79 2.99 -18.20 1.95
C ASP A 79 4.09 -18.96 1.18
N GLY A 80 4.86 -18.27 0.33
CA GLY A 80 5.89 -18.86 -0.52
C GLY A 80 5.35 -19.42 -1.84
N THR A 81 4.06 -19.26 -2.14
CA THR A 81 3.43 -19.81 -3.34
C THR A 81 2.57 -18.79 -4.07
N THR A 82 1.54 -18.25 -3.42
CA THR A 82 0.52 -17.45 -4.10
C THR A 82 -0.11 -16.40 -3.19
N SER A 83 -0.26 -16.68 -1.89
CA SER A 83 -1.07 -15.86 -1.00
C SER A 83 -0.23 -14.79 -0.30
N LEU A 84 -0.72 -13.56 -0.37
CA LEU A 84 -0.08 -12.36 0.17
C LEU A 84 -1.03 -11.64 1.12
N HIS A 85 -0.48 -11.04 2.17
CA HIS A 85 -1.22 -10.14 3.05
C HIS A 85 -0.60 -8.74 3.05
N LEU A 86 -1.37 -7.75 2.64
CA LEU A 86 -0.93 -6.38 2.37
C LEU A 86 -1.51 -5.40 3.38
N THR A 87 -0.73 -4.40 3.78
CA THR A 87 -1.23 -3.27 4.59
C THR A 87 -0.67 -1.93 4.14
N THR A 88 -1.45 -0.86 4.22
CA THR A 88 -0.95 0.52 4.10
C THR A 88 -0.37 1.05 5.42
N GLN A 89 -0.47 0.31 6.52
CA GLN A 89 0.03 0.78 7.80
C GLN A 89 1.55 0.69 7.86
N LYS A 90 2.20 1.85 7.87
CA LYS A 90 3.61 1.97 8.26
C LYS A 90 3.75 1.57 9.73
N PRO A 91 4.64 0.62 10.08
CA PRO A 91 4.96 0.38 11.47
C PRO A 91 5.63 1.66 12.00
N GLY A 92 4.86 2.49 12.71
CA GLY A 92 5.32 3.77 13.27
C GLY A 92 4.38 4.97 13.16
N GLY A 93 3.13 4.85 12.70
CA GLY A 93 2.16 5.94 12.83
C GLY A 93 1.59 6.03 14.26
N PRO A 94 1.79 7.11 15.02
CA PRO A 94 1.09 7.27 16.29
C PRO A 94 -0.41 7.34 16.00
N GLY A 95 -1.22 6.73 16.86
CA GLY A 95 -2.65 6.85 16.77
C GLY A 95 -3.05 8.32 16.75
N GLU A 96 -3.69 8.76 15.68
CA GLU A 96 -4.55 9.95 15.73
C GLU A 96 -5.98 9.47 15.88
N LEU A 97 -6.31 9.14 17.13
CA LEU A 97 -7.67 9.23 17.64
C LEU A 97 -8.01 10.71 17.81
N GLY A 98 -9.12 11.13 17.22
CA GLY A 98 -9.81 12.39 17.55
C GLY A 98 -9.28 13.59 16.76
N GLY A 99 -10.10 14.48 16.23
CA GLY A 99 -11.52 14.72 16.41
C GLY A 99 -11.82 16.04 15.73
N SER A 100 -12.94 16.10 15.04
CA SER A 100 -13.54 17.32 14.49
C SER A 100 -13.74 18.40 15.55
N ALA A 101 -13.15 19.58 15.36
CA ALA A 101 -13.59 20.92 15.78
C ALA A 101 -12.37 21.86 15.60
N GLY A 102 -12.43 23.06 15.05
CA GLY A 102 -13.49 23.97 14.67
C GLY A 102 -12.79 25.25 14.20
N ALA A 103 -13.49 26.06 13.43
CA ALA A 103 -13.03 27.33 12.89
C ALA A 103 -12.46 28.28 13.95
N GLY A 104 -11.51 29.12 13.53
CA GLY A 104 -11.04 30.25 14.33
C GLY A 104 -9.90 31.00 13.66
N GLU A 105 -10.25 31.88 12.71
CA GLU A 105 -9.42 33.05 12.39
C GLU A 105 -9.07 33.81 13.69
N PRO A 106 -7.92 34.50 13.69
CA PRO A 106 -8.01 35.91 13.98
C PRO A 106 -7.19 36.75 12.99
N GLY A 107 -7.90 37.64 12.27
CA GLY A 107 -7.30 38.88 11.78
C GLY A 107 -6.94 39.82 12.94
N GLY A 108 -6.02 40.75 12.71
CA GLY A 108 -5.73 41.80 13.69
C GLY A 108 -4.41 42.52 13.46
N SER A 109 -4.49 43.62 12.71
CA SER A 109 -3.45 44.61 12.41
C SER A 109 -2.74 45.21 13.64
N GLY A 110 -1.51 45.67 13.46
CA GLY A 110 -0.83 46.54 14.43
C GLY A 110 0.60 46.94 14.07
N GLN A 111 0.75 47.86 13.12
CA GLN A 111 1.91 48.77 13.07
C GLN A 111 1.66 49.89 14.09
N THR A 112 2.64 50.23 14.94
CA THR A 112 3.00 51.60 15.33
C THR A 112 4.39 51.62 15.97
N GLU A 113 5.18 52.59 15.54
CA GLU A 113 6.51 52.97 16.02
C GLU A 113 6.51 53.46 17.48
N GLY A 114 7.69 53.42 18.10
CA GLY A 114 8.03 54.03 19.39
C GLY A 114 9.52 54.03 19.62
#